data_AF-A0AA96G282-F1
#
_entry.id   AF-A0AA96G282-F1
#
_cell.length_a   1.000
_cell.length_b   1.000
_cell.length_c   1.000
_cell.angle_alpha   90.00
_cell.angle_beta   90.00
_cell.angle_gamma   90.00
#
_symmetry.space_group_name_H-M   'P 1'
#
loop_
_entity.id
_entity.type
_entity.pdbx_description
1 polymer ?
#
loop_
_entity_poly.entity_id
_entity_poly.type
_entity_poly.pdbx_seq_one_letter_code
_entity_poly.pdbx_strand_id
1 'polypeptide(L)'
;MPYPSALALTLLVEAPLYTVALVRAGGVRPARAATAAVLVNLATHPLLWWSVSRCTGGTAAAYWTAFAVGEATVCAAEAALLRPLAGLRLRGPLPWAAAGTANAASMLAGLLAGLLGAARW
;
A
#
# COMPACT_ATOMS: atom_id res chain seq x y z
N MET A 1 -13.15 -9.42 -3.89
CA MET A 1 -12.20 -9.48 -5.03
C MET A 1 -11.18 -10.58 -4.75
N PRO A 2 -10.71 -11.37 -5.75
CA PRO A 2 -9.63 -12.33 -5.55
C PRO A 2 -8.29 -11.64 -5.22
N TYR A 3 -7.42 -12.29 -4.44
CA TYR A 3 -6.11 -11.75 -4.04
C TYR A 3 -5.23 -11.27 -5.22
N PRO A 4 -5.08 -12.01 -6.33
CA PRO A 4 -4.22 -11.57 -7.43
C PRO A 4 -4.69 -10.24 -8.04
N SER A 5 -6.00 -10.03 -8.14
CA SER A 5 -6.57 -8.78 -8.62
C SER A 5 -6.33 -7.63 -7.64
N ALA A 6 -6.44 -7.90 -6.32
CA ALA A 6 -6.13 -6.92 -5.27
C ALA A 6 -4.68 -6.45 -5.36
N LEU A 7 -3.74 -7.39 -5.38
CA LEU A 7 -2.32 -7.07 -5.50
C LEU A 7 -2.02 -6.30 -6.80
N ALA A 8 -2.62 -6.69 -7.92
CA ALA A 8 -2.42 -5.97 -9.19
C ALA A 8 -2.92 -4.52 -9.12
N LEU A 9 -4.10 -4.29 -8.53
CA LEU A 9 -4.65 -2.94 -8.36
C LEU A 9 -3.74 -2.09 -7.45
N THR A 10 -3.30 -2.66 -6.32
CA THR A 10 -2.37 -2.01 -5.39
C THR A 10 -1.07 -1.63 -6.10
N LEU A 11 -0.44 -2.54 -6.85
CA LEU A 11 0.77 -2.24 -7.61
C LEU A 11 0.56 -1.16 -8.67
N LEU A 12 -0.60 -1.16 -9.36
CA LEU A 12 -0.92 -0.14 -10.36
C LEU A 12 -1.12 1.26 -9.78
N VAL A 13 -1.54 1.36 -8.51
CA VAL A 13 -1.77 2.64 -7.84
C VAL A 13 -0.53 3.08 -7.07
N GLU A 14 0.02 2.22 -6.24
CA GLU A 14 1.08 2.58 -5.30
C GLU A 14 2.45 2.66 -5.96
N ALA A 15 2.78 1.75 -6.88
CA ALA A 15 4.11 1.76 -7.49
C ALA A 15 4.41 3.05 -8.27
N PRO A 16 3.48 3.62 -9.06
CA PRO A 16 3.66 4.93 -9.66
C PRO A 16 3.78 6.06 -8.65
N LEU A 17 2.93 6.08 -7.60
CA LEU A 17 2.96 7.13 -6.58
C LEU A 17 4.28 7.14 -5.81
N TYR A 18 4.74 5.97 -5.37
CA TYR A 18 6.04 5.82 -4.74
C TYR A 18 7.17 6.21 -5.69
N THR A 19 7.13 5.75 -6.94
CA THR A 19 8.17 6.08 -7.92
C THR A 19 8.28 7.58 -8.14
N VAL A 20 7.16 8.27 -8.35
CA VAL A 20 7.13 9.72 -8.54
C VAL A 20 7.64 10.45 -7.30
N ALA A 21 7.16 10.09 -6.10
CA ALA A 21 7.60 10.72 -4.85
C ALA A 21 9.11 10.57 -4.63
N LEU A 22 9.63 9.35 -4.80
CA LEU A 22 11.05 9.05 -4.59
C LEU A 22 11.96 9.70 -5.65
N VAL A 23 11.53 9.74 -6.91
CA VAL A 23 12.30 10.38 -7.99
C VAL A 23 12.30 11.89 -7.82
N ARG A 24 11.12 12.50 -7.63
CA ARG A 24 10.95 13.96 -7.64
C ARG A 24 11.39 14.63 -6.35
N ALA A 25 11.09 14.03 -5.21
CA ALA A 25 11.42 14.62 -3.90
C ALA A 25 12.61 13.95 -3.21
N GLY A 26 12.93 12.70 -3.56
CA GLY A 26 14.03 11.93 -2.97
C GLY A 26 15.32 11.88 -3.81
N GLY A 27 15.29 12.34 -5.07
CA GLY A 27 16.43 12.25 -5.98
C GLY A 27 16.85 10.81 -6.31
N VAL A 28 15.95 9.84 -6.12
CA VAL A 28 16.24 8.42 -6.35
C VAL A 28 16.17 8.11 -7.85
N ARG A 29 17.05 7.22 -8.34
CA ARG A 29 17.00 6.75 -9.73
C ARG A 29 15.65 6.06 -10.02
N PRO A 30 14.97 6.34 -11.15
CA PRO A 30 13.64 5.80 -11.45
C PRO A 30 13.53 4.27 -11.32
N ALA A 31 14.49 3.53 -11.88
CA ALA A 31 14.51 2.07 -11.79
C ALA A 31 14.60 1.56 -10.33
N ARG A 32 15.40 2.23 -9.50
CA ARG A 32 15.53 1.89 -8.08
C ARG A 32 14.26 2.22 -7.31
N ALA A 33 13.65 3.38 -7.59
CA ALA A 33 12.40 3.80 -6.97
C ALA A 33 11.25 2.84 -7.30
N ALA A 34 11.11 2.44 -8.57
CA ALA A 34 10.11 1.46 -9.00
C ALA A 34 10.34 0.08 -8.36
N THR A 35 11.59 -0.39 -8.35
CA THR A 35 11.93 -1.67 -7.70
C THR A 35 11.62 -1.65 -6.21
N ALA A 36 12.00 -0.57 -5.52
CA ALA A 36 11.70 -0.39 -4.09
C ALA A 36 10.19 -0.40 -3.85
N ALA A 37 9.42 0.32 -4.66
CA ALA A 37 7.96 0.38 -4.53
C ALA A 37 7.31 -1.01 -4.68
N VAL A 38 7.71 -1.77 -5.70
CA VAL A 38 7.22 -3.14 -5.93
C VAL A 38 7.60 -4.07 -4.78
N LEU A 39 8.86 -4.06 -4.35
CA LEU A 39 9.33 -4.94 -3.27
C LEU A 39 8.60 -4.67 -1.94
N VAL A 40 8.35 -3.40 -1.64
CA VAL A 40 7.61 -3.00 -0.44
C VAL A 40 6.20 -3.55 -0.48
N ASN A 41 5.48 -3.32 -1.57
CA ASN A 41 4.12 -3.83 -1.78
C ASN A 41 4.05 -5.37 -1.73
N LEU A 42 5.02 -6.06 -2.32
CA LEU A 42 5.10 -7.52 -2.27
C LEU A 42 5.35 -8.06 -0.86
N ALA A 43 6.00 -7.29 0.01
CA ALA A 43 6.25 -7.69 1.39
C ALA A 43 5.03 -7.42 2.30
N THR A 44 4.34 -6.30 2.10
CA THR A 44 3.28 -5.83 3.00
C THR A 44 1.89 -6.31 2.62
N HIS A 45 1.54 -6.30 1.32
CA HIS A 45 0.20 -6.63 0.85
C HIS A 45 -0.24 -8.07 1.19
N PRO A 46 0.60 -9.13 1.08
CA PRO A 46 0.19 -10.47 1.52
C PRO A 46 -0.17 -10.55 3.01
N LEU A 47 0.57 -9.83 3.87
CA LEU A 47 0.37 -9.82 5.32
C LEU A 47 -0.94 -9.10 5.70
N LEU A 48 -1.19 -7.95 5.05
CA LEU A 48 -2.44 -7.21 5.21
C LEU A 48 -3.64 -8.05 4.77
N TRP A 49 -3.55 -8.62 3.57
CA TRP A 49 -4.58 -9.46 3.00
C TRP A 49 -4.91 -10.63 3.92
N TRP A 50 -3.88 -11.35 4.37
CA TRP A 50 -4.05 -12.47 5.29
C TRP A 50 -4.74 -12.03 6.59
N SER A 51 -4.30 -10.93 7.19
CA SER A 51 -4.86 -10.43 8.46
C SER A 51 -6.33 -10.03 8.33
N VAL A 52 -6.67 -9.25 7.30
CA VAL A 52 -8.05 -8.77 7.07
C VAL A 52 -8.97 -9.94 6.69
N SER A 53 -8.49 -10.89 5.87
CA SER A 53 -9.28 -12.06 5.44
C SER A 53 -9.74 -12.96 6.61
N ARG A 54 -9.05 -12.92 7.76
CA ARG A 54 -9.46 -13.65 8.96
C ARG A 54 -10.65 -13.01 9.67
N CYS A 55 -10.92 -11.74 9.41
CA CYS A 55 -11.97 -10.97 10.08
C CYS A 55 -13.22 -10.75 9.21
N THR A 56 -13.22 -11.21 7.95
CA THR A 56 -14.36 -11.00 7.02
C THR A 56 -15.63 -11.74 7.40
N GLY A 57 -15.52 -12.84 8.15
CA GLY A 57 -16.68 -13.59 8.67
C GLY A 57 -17.18 -13.12 10.05
N GLY A 58 -16.54 -12.10 10.63
CA GLY A 58 -16.84 -11.58 11.96
C GLY A 58 -17.85 -10.42 11.96
N THR A 59 -17.96 -9.72 13.09
CA THR A 59 -18.76 -8.50 13.17
C THR A 59 -18.13 -7.37 12.36
N ALA A 60 -18.96 -6.42 11.89
CA ALA A 60 -18.46 -5.24 11.17
C ALA A 60 -17.41 -4.47 11.99
N ALA A 61 -17.59 -4.35 13.31
CA ALA A 61 -16.63 -3.69 14.19
C ALA A 61 -15.26 -4.40 14.21
N ALA A 62 -15.25 -5.74 14.25
CA ALA A 62 -14.01 -6.53 14.21
C ALA A 62 -13.29 -6.36 12.86
N TYR A 63 -14.03 -6.39 11.76
CA TYR A 63 -13.48 -6.16 10.43
C TYR A 63 -12.83 -4.77 10.30
N TRP A 64 -13.57 -3.70 10.64
CA TRP A 64 -13.07 -2.33 10.51
C TRP A 64 -11.90 -2.03 11.44
N THR A 65 -11.87 -2.64 12.63
CA THR A 65 -10.74 -2.52 13.55
C THR A 65 -9.49 -3.21 12.99
N ALA A 66 -9.62 -4.45 12.53
CA ALA A 66 -8.51 -5.19 11.92
C ALA A 66 -7.99 -4.49 10.66
N PHE A 67 -8.89 -3.93 9.85
CA PHE A 67 -8.55 -3.13 8.68
C PHE A 67 -7.74 -1.87 9.07
N ALA A 68 -8.26 -1.04 9.98
CA ALA A 68 -7.59 0.20 10.37
C ALA A 68 -6.20 -0.04 11.01
N VAL A 69 -6.10 -1.04 11.89
CA VAL A 69 -4.82 -1.42 12.51
C VAL A 69 -3.85 -1.99 11.48
N GLY A 70 -4.35 -2.83 10.57
CA GLY A 70 -3.57 -3.40 9.47
C GLY A 70 -2.98 -2.32 8.57
N GLU A 71 -3.80 -1.39 8.09
CA GLU A 71 -3.38 -0.26 7.24
C GLU A 71 -2.35 0.63 7.94
N ALA A 72 -2.57 0.97 9.21
CA ALA A 72 -1.60 1.77 9.98
C ALA A 72 -0.25 1.04 10.13
N THR A 73 -0.29 -0.27 10.37
CA THR A 73 0.90 -1.11 10.52
C THR A 73 1.64 -1.25 9.19
N VAL A 74 0.92 -1.44 8.09
CA VAL A 74 1.47 -1.49 6.73
C VAL A 74 2.11 -0.16 6.37
N CYS A 75 1.40 0.97 6.50
CA CYS A 75 1.96 2.30 6.24
C CYS A 75 3.30 2.51 6.96
N ALA A 76 3.39 2.11 8.23
CA ALA A 76 4.63 2.21 9.01
C ALA A 76 5.73 1.26 8.51
N ALA A 77 5.38 0.00 8.19
CA ALA A 77 6.30 -0.98 7.63
C ALA A 77 6.83 -0.54 6.25
N GLU A 78 5.97 -0.02 5.38
CA GLU A 78 6.34 0.48 4.06
C GLU A 78 7.28 1.66 4.15
N ALA A 79 6.95 2.65 5.00
CA ALA A 79 7.84 3.79 5.26
C ALA A 79 9.21 3.34 5.81
N ALA A 80 9.24 2.29 6.63
CA ALA A 80 10.47 1.72 7.17
C ALA A 80 11.29 0.98 6.11
N LEU A 81 10.65 0.19 5.24
CA LEU A 81 11.29 -0.60 4.19
C LEU A 81 11.76 0.25 3.01
N LEU A 82 11.03 1.31 2.66
CA LEU A 82 11.40 2.24 1.59
C LEU A 82 12.75 2.91 1.83
N ARG A 83 13.10 3.17 3.09
CA ARG A 83 14.36 3.84 3.48
C ARG A 83 15.60 3.07 2.97
N PRO A 84 15.85 1.81 3.38
CA PRO A 84 16.99 1.04 2.89
C PRO A 84 16.88 0.71 1.40
N LEU A 85 15.68 0.38 0.89
CA LEU A 85 15.50 -0.03 -0.50
C LEU A 85 15.78 1.13 -1.48
N ALA A 86 15.30 2.33 -1.19
CA ALA A 86 15.54 3.51 -2.01
C ALA A 86 16.90 4.17 -1.75
N GLY A 87 17.61 3.78 -0.67
CA GLY A 87 18.90 4.35 -0.29
C GLY A 87 18.79 5.78 0.24
N LEU A 88 17.65 6.11 0.85
CA LEU A 88 17.41 7.43 1.43
C LEU A 88 18.11 7.56 2.78
N ARG A 89 18.62 8.76 3.08
CA ARG A 89 19.13 9.08 4.42
C ARG A 89 17.97 9.06 5.43
N LEU A 90 18.21 8.44 6.58
CA LEU A 90 17.25 8.04 7.64
C LEU A 90 16.32 9.12 8.23
N ARG A 91 16.42 10.40 7.85
CA ARG A 91 15.88 11.52 8.65
C ARG A 91 14.77 12.35 7.99
N GLY A 92 14.35 12.05 6.75
CA GLY A 92 13.32 12.82 6.06
C GLY A 92 11.88 12.34 6.30
N PRO A 93 10.87 13.22 6.28
CA PRO A 93 9.45 12.84 6.35
C PRO A 93 8.94 12.14 5.07
N LEU A 94 9.71 12.19 3.98
CA LEU A 94 9.32 11.71 2.66
C LEU A 94 8.79 10.26 2.62
N PRO A 95 9.43 9.25 3.25
CA PRO A 95 8.92 7.88 3.20
C PRO A 95 7.55 7.72 3.86
N TRP A 96 7.28 8.49 4.92
CA TRP A 96 5.99 8.47 5.62
C TRP A 96 4.89 9.14 4.80
N ALA A 97 5.20 10.31 4.22
CA ALA A 97 4.25 11.02 3.36
C ALA A 97 3.92 10.21 2.10
N ALA A 98 4.93 9.59 1.49
CA ALA A 98 4.73 8.71 0.34
C ALA A 98 3.88 7.50 0.71
N ALA A 99 4.15 6.85 1.85
CA ALA A 99 3.41 5.68 2.27
C ALA A 99 1.96 5.97 2.62
N GLY A 100 1.71 7.02 3.40
CA GLY A 100 0.34 7.44 3.71
C GLY A 100 -0.46 7.82 2.46
N THR A 101 0.17 8.51 1.50
CA THR A 101 -0.51 8.91 0.26
C THR A 101 -0.81 7.71 -0.63
N ALA A 102 0.15 6.79 -0.79
CA ALA A 102 0.00 5.58 -1.60
C ALA A 102 -1.10 4.67 -1.04
N ASN A 103 -1.07 4.38 0.26
CA ASN A 103 -2.08 3.54 0.93
C ASN A 103 -3.48 4.17 0.86
N ALA A 104 -3.60 5.48 1.10
CA ALA A 104 -4.89 6.18 0.98
C ALA A 104 -5.47 6.10 -0.45
N ALA A 105 -4.64 6.29 -1.47
CA ALA A 105 -5.05 6.18 -2.87
C ALA A 105 -5.46 4.74 -3.24
N SER A 106 -4.69 3.75 -2.77
CA SER A 106 -4.93 2.32 -2.98
C SER A 106 -6.24 1.86 -2.32
N MET A 107 -6.50 2.30 -1.08
CA MET A 107 -7.75 2.07 -0.37
C MET A 107 -8.94 2.65 -1.12
N LEU A 108 -8.86 3.91 -1.58
CA LEU A 108 -9.92 4.55 -2.36
C LEU A 108 -10.18 3.80 -3.68
N ALA A 109 -9.13 3.37 -4.38
CA ALA A 109 -9.25 2.58 -5.60
C ALA A 109 -9.94 1.23 -5.33
N GLY A 110 -9.58 0.55 -4.24
CA GLY A 110 -10.22 -0.70 -3.81
C GLY A 110 -11.70 -0.53 -3.48
N LEU A 111 -12.07 0.53 -2.76
CA LEU A 111 -13.47 0.86 -2.44
C LEU A 111 -14.29 1.14 -3.71
N LEU A 112 -13.74 1.96 -4.62
CA LEU A 112 -14.40 2.26 -5.90
C LEU A 112 -14.59 1.01 -6.77
N ALA A 113 -13.56 0.15 -6.87
CA ALA A 113 -13.64 -1.10 -7.60
C ALA A 113 -14.70 -2.05 -7.00
N GLY A 114 -14.79 -2.11 -5.67
CA GLY A 114 -15.81 -2.87 -4.96
C GLY A 114 -17.22 -2.36 -5.24
N LEU A 115 -17.44 -1.05 -5.17
CA LEU A 115 -18.73 -0.41 -5.47
C LEU A 115 -19.17 -0.64 -6.92
N LEU A 116 -18.25 -0.44 -7.88
CA LEU A 116 -18.52 -0.67 -9.30
C LEU A 116 -18.77 -2.15 -9.62
N GLY A 117 -18.11 -3.06 -8.91
CA GLY A 117 -18.35 -4.50 -9.02
C GLY A 117 -19.72 -4.91 -8.46
N ALA A 118 -20.15 -4.30 -7.35
CA ALA A 118 -21.46 -4.54 -6.74
C ALA A 118 -22.62 -3.96 -7.59
N ALA A 119 -22.40 -2.86 -8.30
CA ALA A 119 -23.39 -2.25 -9.20
C ALA A 119 -23.61 -2.99 -10.53
N ARG A 120 -22.84 -4.05 -10.79
CA ARG A 120 -22.90 -4.86 -12.03
C ARG A 120 -23.72 -6.15 -11.90
N TRP A 121 -24.42 -6.32 -10.78
CA TRP A 121 -25.32 -7.45 -10.47
C TRP A 121 -26.64 -6.91 -9.93
#